data_AF-M4E3L6-F1
#
_entry.id   AF-M4E3L6-F1
#
_cell.length_a   1.000
_cell.length_b   1.000
_cell.length_c   1.000
_cell.angle_alpha   90.00
_cell.angle_beta   90.00
_cell.angle_gamma   90.00
#
_symmetry.space_group_name_H-M   'P 1'
#
loop_
_entity.id
_entity.type
_entity.pdbx_description
1 polymer ?
#
loop_
_entity_poly.entity_id
_entity_poly.type
_entity_poly.pdbx_seq_one_letter_code
_entity_poly.pdbx_strand_id
1 'polypeptide(L)'
;MNLAFCAERENYIVLVSLFDADEMFIRNLLCHFEKLNTQNHVFICSASELLYDLSRRGHQVIDADMFIKSKTSYSDSVKEAMGNAYVVKKCLELGYSTWLFKSNAILVDEGLLHDRIRSGYGFYESCGVLIVQSSLVTQKL
;
A
#
# COMPACT_ATOMS: atom_id res chain seq x y z
N MET A 1 -9.92 37.95 3.42
CA MET A 1 -8.92 37.07 4.09
C MET A 1 -9.10 35.69 3.48
N ASN A 2 -8.21 35.30 2.57
CA ASN A 2 -8.32 34.08 1.77
C ASN A 2 -7.94 32.87 2.64
N LEU A 3 -8.94 32.08 3.04
CA LEU A 3 -8.71 30.69 3.41
C LEU A 3 -8.94 29.87 2.14
N ALA A 4 -7.89 29.74 1.33
CA ALA A 4 -7.81 28.67 0.36
C ALA A 4 -7.72 27.37 1.15
N PHE A 5 -8.88 26.82 1.49
CA PHE A 5 -9.03 25.41 1.83
C PHE A 5 -8.79 24.65 0.53
N CYS A 6 -7.52 24.58 0.11
CA CYS A 6 -7.08 23.49 -0.73
C CYS A 6 -7.25 22.25 0.15
N ALA A 7 -8.44 21.66 0.10
CA ALA A 7 -8.57 20.24 0.26
C ALA A 7 -7.61 19.62 -0.78
N GLU A 8 -6.34 19.43 -0.39
CA GLU A 8 -5.50 18.42 -0.99
C GLU A 8 -6.31 17.15 -0.87
N ARG A 9 -7.05 16.81 -1.93
CA ARG A 9 -7.58 15.47 -2.09
C ARG A 9 -6.38 14.58 -1.91
N GLU A 10 -6.43 13.78 -0.88
CA GLU A 10 -5.45 12.77 -0.52
C GLU A 10 -5.23 11.84 -1.72
N ASN A 11 -4.36 12.25 -2.65
CA ASN A 11 -3.96 11.47 -3.81
C ASN A 11 -2.91 10.45 -3.35
N TYR A 12 -3.27 9.61 -2.39
CA TYR A 12 -2.45 8.49 -1.95
C TYR A 12 -3.24 7.18 -2.00
N ILE A 13 -2.53 6.10 -2.30
CA ILE A 13 -3.01 4.73 -2.19
C ILE A 13 -2.19 4.03 -1.10
N VAL A 14 -2.88 3.41 -0.15
CA VAL A 14 -2.27 2.54 0.86
C VAL A 14 -2.18 1.14 0.27
N LEU A 15 -0.99 0.75 -0.17
CA LEU A 15 -0.70 -0.61 -0.60
C LEU A 15 -0.30 -1.44 0.62
N VAL A 16 -0.99 -2.54 0.86
CA VAL A 16 -0.68 -3.45 1.97
C VAL A 16 -0.27 -4.80 1.41
N SER A 17 0.99 -5.15 1.61
CA SER A 17 1.52 -6.48 1.34
C SER A 17 1.13 -7.44 2.46
N LEU A 18 0.39 -8.48 2.12
CA LEU A 18 -0.04 -9.53 3.05
C LEU A 18 0.83 -10.80 2.96
N PHE A 19 1.97 -10.73 2.27
CA PHE A 19 2.93 -11.82 2.22
C PHE A 19 3.42 -12.18 3.63
N ASP A 20 3.41 -13.47 3.95
CA ASP A 20 3.77 -14.02 5.27
C ASP A 20 2.96 -13.42 6.45
N ALA A 21 1.83 -12.76 6.18
CA ALA A 21 0.98 -12.18 7.22
C ALA A 21 0.22 -13.28 7.97
N ASP A 22 0.26 -13.24 9.30
CA ASP A 22 -0.60 -14.10 10.10
C ASP A 22 -2.07 -13.62 10.07
N GLU A 23 -3.01 -14.54 10.26
CA GLU A 23 -4.45 -14.25 10.18
C GLU A 23 -4.89 -13.23 11.25
N MET A 24 -4.24 -13.23 12.42
CA MET A 24 -4.55 -12.30 13.51
C MET A 24 -4.18 -10.87 13.13
N PHE A 25 -3.02 -10.67 12.52
CA PHE A 25 -2.53 -9.40 12.01
C PHE A 25 -3.51 -8.87 10.96
N ILE A 26 -3.92 -9.70 10.00
CA ILE A 26 -4.86 -9.27 8.95
C ILE A 26 -6.20 -8.84 9.56
N ARG A 27 -6.75 -9.62 10.50
CA ARG A 27 -8.00 -9.25 11.19
C ARG A 27 -7.86 -7.93 11.95
N ASN A 28 -6.76 -7.75 12.67
CA ASN A 28 -6.49 -6.51 13.40
C ASN A 28 -6.34 -5.31 12.46
N LEU A 29 -5.66 -5.50 11.32
CA LEU A 29 -5.48 -4.47 10.30
C LEU A 29 -6.81 -4.05 9.67
N LEU A 30 -7.68 -5.02 9.35
CA LEU A 30 -9.03 -4.73 8.83
C LEU A 30 -9.83 -3.90 9.84
N CYS A 31 -9.83 -4.30 11.11
CA CYS A 31 -10.48 -3.52 12.17
C CYS A 31 -9.89 -2.10 12.29
N HIS A 32 -8.60 -1.90 12.00
CA HIS A 32 -7.98 -0.59 12.00
C HIS A 32 -8.46 0.27 10.83
N PHE A 33 -8.49 -0.27 9.61
CA PHE A 33 -9.01 0.46 8.44
C PHE A 33 -10.50 0.78 8.53
N GLU A 34 -11.31 -0.13 9.09
CA GLU A 34 -12.73 0.13 9.36
C GLU A 34 -12.90 1.32 10.31
N LYS A 35 -12.07 1.42 11.36
CA LYS A 35 -12.10 2.53 12.31
C LYS A 35 -11.64 3.85 11.70
N LEU A 36 -10.61 3.82 10.85
CA LEU A 36 -10.12 5.00 10.14
C LEU A 36 -11.04 5.43 8.98
N ASN A 37 -12.02 4.59 8.62
CA ASN A 37 -12.94 4.81 7.49
C ASN A 37 -12.21 5.12 6.17
N THR A 38 -11.03 4.51 5.97
CA THR A 38 -10.21 4.73 4.78
C THR A 38 -10.63 3.79 3.65
N GLN A 39 -10.96 4.37 2.49
CA GLN A 39 -11.32 3.59 1.28
C GLN A 39 -10.15 3.47 0.29
N ASN A 40 -9.06 4.19 0.52
CA ASN A 40 -7.92 4.27 -0.39
C ASN A 40 -6.85 3.20 -0.07
N HIS A 41 -7.26 1.95 0.17
CA HIS A 41 -6.33 0.85 0.45
C HIS A 41 -6.52 -0.32 -0.52
N VAL A 42 -5.40 -0.97 -0.87
CA VAL A 42 -5.33 -2.13 -1.75
C VAL A 42 -4.46 -3.19 -1.10
N PHE A 43 -4.95 -4.42 -1.00
CA PHE A 43 -4.17 -5.56 -0.53
C PHE A 43 -3.48 -6.27 -1.69
N ILE A 44 -2.27 -6.77 -1.46
CA ILE A 44 -1.54 -7.59 -2.42
C ILE A 44 -0.97 -8.84 -1.75
N CYS A 45 -1.18 -10.00 -2.38
CA CYS A 45 -0.63 -11.29 -1.94
C CYS A 45 -0.63 -12.29 -3.11
N SER A 46 0.05 -13.42 -2.96
CA SER A 46 -0.15 -14.60 -3.82
C SER A 46 -1.61 -15.08 -3.76
N ALA A 47 -2.05 -15.78 -4.81
CA ALA A 47 -3.38 -16.37 -4.87
C ALA A 47 -3.62 -17.30 -3.67
N SER A 48 -4.61 -16.97 -2.85
CA SER A 48 -4.93 -17.66 -1.60
C SER A 48 -6.39 -17.46 -1.22
N GLU A 49 -6.95 -18.37 -0.42
CA GLU A 49 -8.31 -18.24 0.14
C GLU A 49 -8.50 -16.91 0.88
N LEU A 50 -7.47 -16.44 1.57
CA LEU A 50 -7.45 -15.13 2.23
C LEU A 50 -7.73 -13.99 1.25
N LEU A 51 -7.02 -13.96 0.12
CA LEU A 51 -7.17 -12.89 -0.88
C LEU A 51 -8.59 -12.91 -1.49
N TYR A 52 -9.12 -14.11 -1.74
CA TYR A 52 -10.49 -14.29 -2.24
C TYR A 52 -11.54 -13.88 -1.20
N ASP A 53 -11.32 -14.18 0.09
CA ASP A 53 -12.16 -13.73 1.19
C ASP A 53 -12.23 -12.21 1.30
N LEU A 54 -11.08 -11.54 1.22
CA LEU A 54 -10.99 -10.09 1.20
C LEU A 54 -11.77 -9.49 0.02
N SER A 55 -11.59 -10.07 -1.18
CA SER A 55 -12.32 -9.64 -2.38
C SER A 55 -13.84 -9.81 -2.22
N ARG A 56 -14.29 -10.96 -1.71
CA ARG A 56 -15.72 -11.24 -1.47
C ARG A 56 -16.36 -10.28 -0.48
N ARG A 57 -15.57 -9.74 0.46
CA ARG A 57 -15.99 -8.73 1.45
C ARG A 57 -15.96 -7.29 0.91
N GLY A 58 -15.54 -7.10 -0.34
CA GLY A 58 -15.51 -5.80 -1.01
C GLY A 58 -14.20 -5.04 -0.88
N HIS A 59 -13.14 -5.66 -0.36
CA HIS A 59 -11.81 -5.03 -0.34
C HIS A 59 -11.16 -5.08 -1.72
N GLN A 60 -10.40 -4.03 -2.04
CA GLN A 60 -9.58 -4.00 -3.25
C GLN A 60 -8.37 -4.93 -3.05
N VAL A 61 -8.20 -5.88 -3.95
CA VAL A 61 -7.12 -6.88 -3.89
C VAL A 61 -6.39 -7.01 -5.22
N ILE A 62 -5.11 -7.34 -5.15
CA ILE A 62 -4.25 -7.64 -6.29
C ILE A 62 -3.61 -9.01 -6.06
N ASP A 63 -3.78 -9.89 -7.03
CA ASP A 63 -3.09 -11.18 -7.09
C ASP A 63 -1.69 -10.99 -7.66
N ALA A 64 -0.67 -11.17 -6.81
CA ALA A 64 0.71 -10.99 -7.19
C ALA A 64 1.21 -12.05 -8.20
N ASP A 65 0.57 -13.23 -8.24
CA ASP A 65 0.92 -14.28 -9.19
C ASP A 65 0.64 -13.84 -10.64
N MET A 66 -0.29 -12.89 -10.85
CA MET A 66 -0.58 -12.34 -12.18
C MET A 66 0.59 -11.55 -12.79
N PHE A 67 1.52 -11.05 -11.97
CA PHE A 67 2.70 -10.33 -12.47
C PHE A 67 3.81 -11.27 -12.96
N ILE A 68 3.70 -12.56 -12.67
CA ILE A 68 4.70 -13.57 -12.97
C ILE A 68 4.17 -14.44 -14.12
N LYS A 69 4.62 -14.14 -15.34
CA LYS A 69 4.18 -14.85 -16.55
C LYS A 69 4.93 -16.17 -16.80
N SER A 70 5.96 -16.50 -16.02
CA SER A 70 6.79 -17.69 -16.28
C SER A 70 6.32 -18.90 -15.47
N LYS A 71 6.55 -20.10 -16.02
CA LYS A 71 6.32 -21.39 -15.34
C LYS A 71 7.29 -21.66 -14.17
N THR A 72 8.17 -20.71 -13.86
CA THR A 72 9.14 -20.85 -12.77
C THR A 72 8.49 -20.42 -11.47
N SER A 73 8.46 -21.33 -10.49
CA SER A 73 8.04 -21.01 -9.14
C SER A 73 9.06 -20.07 -8.49
N TYR A 74 8.76 -18.77 -8.47
CA TYR A 74 9.52 -17.82 -7.67
C TYR A 74 9.13 -17.93 -6.19
N SER A 75 10.06 -17.62 -5.29
CA SER A 75 9.75 -17.50 -3.87
C SER A 75 8.81 -16.34 -3.62
N ASP A 76 7.99 -16.45 -2.58
CA ASP A 76 7.01 -15.41 -2.20
C ASP A 76 7.66 -14.03 -2.01
N SER A 77 8.88 -13.96 -1.49
CA SER A 77 9.66 -12.72 -1.39
C SER A 77 9.94 -12.04 -2.74
N VAL A 78 10.16 -12.81 -3.80
CA VAL A 78 10.38 -12.25 -5.15
C VAL A 78 9.05 -11.78 -5.74
N LYS A 79 7.97 -12.53 -5.50
CA LYS A 79 6.63 -12.15 -5.95
C LYS A 79 6.17 -10.87 -5.28
N GLU A 80 6.37 -10.77 -3.97
CA GLU A 80 6.11 -9.58 -3.17
C GLU A 80 6.85 -8.36 -3.73
N ALA A 81 8.17 -8.48 -3.91
CA ALA A 81 8.99 -7.36 -4.39
C ALA A 81 8.54 -6.89 -5.78
N MET A 82 8.31 -7.82 -6.72
CA MET A 82 7.88 -7.48 -8.07
C MET A 82 6.47 -6.90 -8.10
N GLY A 83 5.52 -7.50 -7.38
CA GLY A 83 4.15 -7.01 -7.27
C GLY A 83 4.09 -5.61 -6.67
N ASN A 84 4.78 -5.40 -5.53
CA ASN A 84 4.83 -4.11 -4.87
C ASN A 84 5.45 -3.04 -5.77
N ALA A 85 6.58 -3.33 -6.42
CA ALA A 85 7.23 -2.39 -7.33
C ALA A 85 6.34 -2.02 -8.52
N TYR A 86 5.65 -3.00 -9.10
CA TYR A 86 4.73 -2.77 -10.21
C TYR A 86 3.57 -1.86 -9.80
N VAL A 87 2.92 -2.14 -8.67
CA VAL A 87 1.79 -1.35 -8.19
C VAL A 87 2.22 0.07 -7.84
N VAL A 88 3.32 0.24 -7.09
CA VAL A 88 3.89 1.56 -6.77
C VAL A 88 4.17 2.35 -8.05
N LYS A 89 4.80 1.74 -9.05
CA LYS A 89 5.05 2.38 -10.35
C LYS A 89 3.74 2.82 -11.01
N LYS A 90 2.71 1.96 -11.06
CA LYS A 90 1.41 2.31 -11.65
C LYS A 90 0.70 3.42 -10.91
N CYS A 91 0.75 3.43 -9.59
CA CYS A 91 0.21 4.53 -8.78
C CYS A 91 0.91 5.86 -9.14
N LEU A 92 2.24 5.85 -9.23
CA LEU A 92 3.02 7.03 -9.62
C LEU A 92 2.70 7.52 -11.04
N GLU A 93 2.64 6.63 -12.03
CA GLU A 93 2.26 6.96 -13.41
C GLU A 93 0.86 7.63 -13.48
N LEU A 94 -0.04 7.26 -12.56
CA LEU A 94 -1.38 7.83 -12.44
C LEU A 94 -1.44 9.10 -11.56
N GLY A 95 -0.31 9.53 -11.00
CA GLY A 95 -0.20 10.72 -10.17
C GLY A 95 -0.49 10.50 -8.67
N TYR A 96 -0.70 9.25 -8.22
CA TYR A 96 -0.91 8.92 -6.82
C TYR A 96 0.41 8.69 -6.08
N SER A 97 0.51 9.27 -4.89
CA SER A 97 1.50 8.84 -3.89
C SER A 97 1.12 7.45 -3.39
N THR A 98 2.08 6.66 -2.90
CA THR A 98 1.80 5.30 -2.41
C THR A 98 2.43 5.09 -1.05
N TRP A 99 1.67 4.53 -0.11
CA TRP A 99 2.18 4.06 1.18
C TRP A 99 2.16 2.55 1.16
N LEU A 100 3.33 1.93 1.09
CA LEU A 100 3.50 0.49 1.14
C LEU A 100 3.70 0.04 2.59
N PHE A 101 2.80 -0.79 3.09
CA PHE A 101 2.90 -1.46 4.38
C PHE A 101 3.23 -2.93 4.17
N LYS A 102 4.30 -3.40 4.80
CA LYS A 102 4.57 -4.84 4.91
C LYS A 102 3.76 -5.45 6.05
N SER A 103 3.54 -6.75 5.97
CA SER A 103 2.75 -7.56 6.91
C SER A 103 3.21 -7.52 8.37
N ASN A 104 4.40 -6.99 8.66
CA ASN A 104 4.92 -6.81 10.01
C ASN A 104 4.91 -5.35 10.50
N ALA A 105 4.39 -4.41 9.70
CA ALA A 105 4.32 -3.01 10.06
C ALA A 105 3.08 -2.74 10.95
N ILE A 106 3.30 -2.22 12.15
CA ILE A 106 2.22 -1.81 13.06
C ILE A 106 2.02 -0.31 12.93
N LEU A 107 0.78 0.10 12.60
CA LEU A 107 0.35 1.49 12.64
C LEU A 107 0.06 1.88 14.10
N VAL A 108 0.98 2.61 14.73
CA VAL A 108 0.87 3.02 16.15
C VAL A 108 0.27 4.43 16.31
N ASP A 109 0.39 5.32 15.30
CA ASP A 109 -0.14 6.68 15.36
C ASP A 109 -0.29 7.32 13.96
N GLU A 110 -1.47 7.85 13.66
CA GLU A 110 -1.81 8.55 12.42
C GLU A 110 -1.16 9.94 12.34
N GLY A 111 -1.00 10.63 13.48
CA GLY A 111 -0.43 11.97 13.56
C GLY A 111 1.06 12.00 13.22
N LEU A 112 1.80 10.97 13.66
CA LEU A 112 3.22 10.81 13.33
C LEU A 112 3.48 10.53 11.85
N LEU A 113 2.52 9.94 11.14
CA LEU A 113 2.63 9.71 9.69
C LEU A 113 2.38 11.00 8.91
N HIS A 114 1.32 11.73 9.27
CA HIS A 114 0.98 13.01 8.64
C HIS A 114 2.09 14.05 8.79
N ASP A 115 2.67 14.18 9.98
CA ASP A 115 3.76 15.13 10.23
C ASP A 115 5.05 14.76 9.47
N ARG A 116 5.34 13.47 9.28
CA ARG A 116 6.52 13.03 8.51
C ARG A 116 6.35 13.26 7.00
N ILE A 117 5.13 13.12 6.46
CA ILE A 117 4.83 13.35 5.03
C ILE A 117 5.08 14.80 4.63
N ARG A 118 4.80 15.75 5.54
CA ARG A 118 5.03 17.18 5.32
C ARG A 118 6.50 17.54 5.09
N SER A 119 7.44 16.65 5.42
CA SER A 119 8.88 16.89 5.28
C SER A 119 9.41 16.86 3.82
N GLY A 120 8.60 16.46 2.84
CA GLY A 120 8.89 16.66 1.41
C GLY A 120 9.95 15.75 0.77
N TYR A 121 10.31 14.64 1.42
CA TYR A 121 11.24 13.65 0.85
C TYR A 121 10.48 12.60 0.03
N GLY A 122 10.97 12.31 -1.18
CA GLY A 122 10.30 11.42 -2.14
C GLY A 122 10.21 9.94 -1.73
N PHE A 123 11.02 9.50 -0.77
CA PHE A 123 11.03 8.14 -0.21
C PHE A 123 11.27 8.19 1.30
N TYR A 124 10.48 7.45 2.08
CA TYR A 124 10.69 7.27 3.52
C TYR A 124 10.46 5.82 3.91
N GLU A 125 11.46 5.16 4.51
CA GLU A 125 11.36 3.78 5.01
C GLU A 125 11.55 3.74 6.54
N SER A 126 10.57 3.21 7.27
CA SER A 126 10.69 2.96 8.71
C SER A 126 9.78 1.82 9.15
N CYS A 127 10.30 0.87 9.92
CA CYS A 127 9.55 -0.23 10.55
C CYS A 127 8.56 -0.96 9.60
N GLY A 128 8.97 -1.26 8.37
CA GLY A 128 8.13 -1.98 7.39
C GLY A 128 7.16 -1.11 6.59
N VAL A 129 7.21 0.21 6.77
CA VAL A 129 6.46 1.20 5.99
C VAL A 129 7.39 1.88 5.00
N LEU A 130 7.02 1.89 3.72
CA LEU A 130 7.67 2.65 2.66
C LEU A 130 6.68 3.67 2.09
N ILE A 131 6.98 4.96 2.20
CA ILE A 131 6.18 6.04 1.61
C ILE A 131 6.89 6.51 0.35
N VAL A 132 6.15 6.57 -0.76
CA VAL A 132 6.63 7.08 -2.04
C VAL A 132 5.73 8.22 -2.48
N GLN A 133 6.29 9.43 -2.60
CA GLN A 133 5.52 10.60 -3.01
C GLN A 133 5.47 10.73 -4.54
N SER A 134 4.29 11.05 -5.07
CA SER A 134 4.13 11.42 -6.48
C SER A 134 4.74 12.80 -6.74
N SER A 135 5.70 12.86 -7.65
CA SER A 135 6.42 14.07 -8.06
C SER A 135 6.86 13.93 -9.51
N LEU A 136 7.25 15.03 -10.14
CA LEU A 136 7.79 15.03 -11.51
C LEU A 136 9.04 14.14 -11.67
N VAL A 137 9.74 13.83 -10.58
CA VAL A 137 10.92 12.94 -10.58
C VAL A 137 10.48 11.47 -10.46
N THR A 138 9.57 11.16 -9.53
CA THR A 138 9.10 9.79 -9.30
C THR A 138 8.17 9.27 -10.40
N GLN A 139 7.49 10.16 -11.13
CA GLN A 139 6.70 9.81 -12.33
C GLN A 139 7.55 9.33 -13.53
N LYS A 140 8.87 9.54 -13.50
CA LYS A 140 9.79 9.14 -14.58
C LYS A 140 10.48 7.79 -14.32
N LEU A 141 10.18 7.11 -13.21
CA LEU A 141 10.72 5.80 -12.81
C LEU A 141 10.09 4.63 -13.59
#